data_AF-A0A376SC49-F1
#
_entry.id   AF-A0A376SC49-F1
#
_cell.length_a   1.000
_cell.length_b   1.000
_cell.length_c   1.000
_cell.angle_alpha   90.00
_cell.angle_beta   90.00
_cell.angle_gamma   90.00
#
_symmetry.space_group_name_H-M   'P 1'
#
loop_
_entity.id
_entity.type
_entity.pdbx_description
1 polymer ?
#
loop_
_entity_poly.entity_id
_entity_poly.type
_entity_poly.pdbx_seq_one_letter_code
_entity_poly.pdbx_strand_id
1 'polypeptide(L)'
;MEDVIEGKLDYTIADSVAISLFQRVHPELAVALDITDEQPVTWFSPLDGDNTLSAALLDFFNEMNEDGTLARIEEKYLGHGDDFDYVDTRTFLRAVDAVLPQLKPLFEKYAEEIDWRLLAAIAYQESHWDAQATSPTGVRGMMMLTKNTAQSLGITDRTDAEQSISGGVRYLQDMMSKVPESVPENERIWFALAAYNMGYAHMLDARALTAKTKGNPDSWADVKQRLPLLSQKPYYSKLTYGYARGHEAYAYVENIRKYQISLVGYLQRKRSRLQKRRCNWRRIIRRYRLRSWAKRNFLFSRFFPSRHQTI
;
A
#
# COMPACT_ATOMS: atom_id res chain seq x y z
N MET A 1 -12.53 15.30 7.85
CA MET A 1 -11.41 14.47 8.37
C MET A 1 -10.13 15.27 8.63
N GLU A 2 -9.52 15.95 7.66
CA GLU A 2 -8.28 16.73 7.92
C GLU A 2 -8.42 17.76 9.06
N ASP A 3 -9.54 18.49 9.11
CA ASP A 3 -9.80 19.46 10.18
C ASP A 3 -10.00 18.80 11.56
N VAL A 4 -10.44 17.54 11.62
CA VAL A 4 -10.52 16.77 12.87
C VAL A 4 -9.12 16.41 13.36
N ILE A 5 -8.28 15.90 12.46
CA ILE A 5 -6.86 15.61 12.74
C ILE A 5 -6.11 16.86 13.23
N GLU A 6 -6.40 18.02 12.63
CA GLU A 6 -5.75 19.29 13.00
C GLU A 6 -6.37 19.93 14.26
N GLY A 7 -7.39 19.31 14.87
CA GLY A 7 -8.06 19.81 16.06
C GLY A 7 -8.92 21.06 15.84
N LYS A 8 -9.33 21.33 14.59
CA LYS A 8 -10.26 22.43 14.26
C LYS A 8 -11.73 22.04 14.38
N LEU A 9 -12.02 20.75 14.24
CA LEU A 9 -13.34 20.15 14.44
C LEU A 9 -13.20 18.99 15.42
N ASP A 10 -14.20 18.77 16.27
CA ASP A 10 -14.17 17.67 17.24
C ASP A 10 -14.52 16.32 16.58
N TYR A 11 -15.44 16.33 15.60
CA TYR A 11 -15.93 15.13 14.91
C TYR A 11 -16.36 15.44 13.47
N THR A 12 -16.47 14.38 12.66
CA THR A 12 -16.96 14.41 11.28
C THR A 12 -17.67 13.09 10.99
N ILE A 13 -18.54 13.08 9.99
CA ILE A 13 -19.12 11.85 9.42
C ILE A 13 -18.43 11.57 8.08
N ALA A 14 -18.12 10.31 7.80
CA ALA A 14 -17.55 9.84 6.55
C ALA A 14 -17.94 8.37 6.32
N ASP A 15 -17.88 7.91 5.08
CA ASP A 15 -18.04 6.49 4.76
C ASP A 15 -16.88 5.65 5.32
N SER A 16 -17.16 4.37 5.60
CA SER A 16 -16.19 3.44 6.18
C SER A 16 -14.94 3.30 5.32
N VAL A 17 -15.08 3.30 3.99
CA VAL A 17 -13.96 3.24 3.05
C VAL A 17 -13.03 4.44 3.21
N ALA A 18 -13.58 5.66 3.24
CA ALA A 18 -12.80 6.87 3.42
C ALA A 18 -12.12 6.90 4.79
N ILE A 19 -12.80 6.45 5.85
CA ILE A 19 -12.20 6.32 7.20
C ILE A 19 -11.01 5.37 7.16
N SER A 20 -11.18 4.15 6.63
CA SER A 20 -10.13 3.14 6.55
C SER A 20 -8.92 3.61 5.74
N LEU A 21 -9.14 4.37 4.66
CA LEU A 21 -8.05 4.99 3.89
C LEU A 21 -7.31 6.07 4.69
N PHE A 22 -8.02 6.88 5.47
CA PHE A 22 -7.42 7.94 6.27
C PHE A 22 -6.66 7.40 7.47
N GLN A 23 -7.20 6.42 8.20
CA GLN A 23 -6.57 5.82 9.40
C GLN A 23 -5.18 5.25 9.10
N ARG A 24 -4.94 4.75 7.89
CA ARG A 24 -3.61 4.26 7.43
C ARG A 24 -2.51 5.33 7.46
N VAL A 25 -2.86 6.60 7.29
CA VAL A 25 -1.93 7.74 7.35
C VAL A 25 -2.09 8.54 8.65
N HIS A 26 -3.21 8.31 9.34
CA HIS A 26 -3.68 9.02 10.52
C HIS A 26 -4.15 8.05 11.58
N PRO A 27 -3.22 7.33 12.23
CA PRO A 27 -3.60 6.37 13.23
C PRO A 27 -4.42 7.01 14.35
N GLU A 28 -4.24 8.30 14.63
CA GLU A 28 -5.00 9.06 15.64
C GLU A 28 -6.51 9.21 15.37
N LEU A 29 -6.97 8.96 14.14
CA LEU A 29 -8.40 8.96 13.85
C LEU A 29 -9.06 7.72 14.44
N ALA A 30 -10.06 7.91 15.30
CA ALA A 30 -10.83 6.84 15.90
C ALA A 30 -12.28 6.83 15.37
N VAL A 31 -12.82 5.64 15.13
CA VAL A 31 -14.25 5.45 14.85
C VAL A 31 -15.00 5.46 16.17
N ALA A 32 -16.01 6.33 16.28
CA ALA A 32 -16.79 6.47 17.50
C ALA A 32 -18.01 5.53 17.53
N LEU A 33 -18.79 5.50 16.44
CA LEU A 33 -19.96 4.65 16.27
C LEU A 33 -20.37 4.60 14.79
N ASP A 34 -21.07 3.54 14.41
CA ASP A 34 -21.73 3.44 13.11
C ASP A 34 -23.10 4.12 13.17
N ILE A 35 -23.37 5.02 12.22
CA ILE A 35 -24.57 5.88 12.23
C ILE A 35 -25.73 5.23 11.46
N THR A 36 -25.41 4.36 10.50
CA THR A 36 -26.38 3.69 9.62
C THR A 36 -25.93 2.26 9.37
N ASP A 37 -26.88 1.40 8.98
CA ASP A 37 -26.56 0.10 8.42
C ASP A 37 -25.77 0.23 7.11
N GLU A 38 -25.11 -0.86 6.69
CA GLU A 38 -24.40 -0.94 5.42
C GLU A 38 -25.34 -0.59 4.25
N GLN A 39 -24.86 0.26 3.34
CA GLN A 39 -25.58 0.69 2.16
C GLN A 39 -24.79 0.33 0.90
N PRO A 40 -25.45 -0.15 -0.17
CA PRO A 40 -24.77 -0.41 -1.42
C PRO A 40 -24.31 0.90 -2.07
N VAL A 41 -23.14 0.86 -2.70
CA VAL A 41 -22.67 1.94 -3.57
C VAL A 41 -23.27 1.74 -4.96
N THR A 42 -24.09 2.69 -5.39
CA THR A 42 -24.83 2.59 -6.67
C THR A 42 -24.47 3.75 -7.59
N TRP A 43 -24.43 3.48 -8.89
CA TRP A 43 -24.29 4.51 -9.91
C TRP A 43 -25.65 5.09 -10.28
N PHE A 44 -25.71 6.41 -10.43
CA PHE A 44 -26.93 7.11 -10.85
C PHE A 44 -26.82 7.55 -12.31
N SER A 45 -27.87 7.29 -13.09
CA SER A 45 -28.08 7.83 -14.42
C SER A 45 -29.19 8.89 -14.40
N PRO A 46 -29.24 9.82 -15.39
CA PRO A 46 -30.39 10.69 -15.58
C PRO A 46 -31.69 9.89 -15.72
N LEU A 47 -32.77 10.42 -15.16
CA LEU A 47 -34.10 9.87 -15.39
C LEU A 47 -34.61 10.34 -16.75
N ASP A 48 -34.71 9.42 -17.70
CA ASP A 48 -35.33 9.66 -19.00
C ASP A 48 -36.25 8.48 -19.40
N GLY A 49 -36.85 8.57 -20.58
CA GLY A 49 -37.69 7.49 -21.11
C GLY A 49 -36.89 6.37 -21.81
N ASP A 50 -35.56 6.46 -21.85
CA ASP A 50 -34.68 5.57 -22.58
C ASP A 50 -33.86 4.69 -21.61
N ASN A 51 -34.29 3.44 -21.46
CA ASN A 51 -33.64 2.50 -20.56
C ASN A 51 -32.37 1.86 -21.13
N THR A 52 -31.90 2.24 -22.33
CA THR A 52 -30.73 1.60 -22.97
C THR A 52 -29.47 1.69 -22.13
N LEU A 53 -29.17 2.86 -21.54
CA LEU A 53 -28.00 3.03 -20.67
C LEU A 53 -28.12 2.20 -19.39
N SER A 54 -29.28 2.23 -18.74
CA SER A 54 -29.52 1.49 -17.50
C SER A 54 -29.42 -0.03 -17.73
N ALA A 55 -29.93 -0.54 -18.85
CA ALA A 55 -29.79 -1.94 -19.24
C ALA A 55 -28.32 -2.30 -19.50
N ALA A 56 -27.58 -1.48 -20.26
CA ALA A 56 -26.16 -1.71 -20.53
C ALA A 56 -25.31 -1.69 -19.26
N LEU A 57 -25.63 -0.83 -18.28
CA LEU A 57 -24.96 -0.81 -16.98
C LEU A 57 -25.23 -2.09 -16.17
N LEU A 58 -26.46 -2.61 -16.19
CA LEU A 58 -26.78 -3.87 -15.53
C LEU A 58 -25.98 -5.03 -16.14
N ASP A 59 -25.95 -5.13 -17.48
CA ASP A 59 -25.18 -6.17 -18.17
C ASP A 59 -23.68 -6.06 -17.86
N PHE A 60 -23.13 -4.84 -17.87
CA PHE A 60 -21.73 -4.57 -17.52
C PHE A 60 -21.38 -5.05 -16.10
N PHE A 61 -22.20 -4.70 -15.09
CA PHE A 61 -21.94 -5.14 -13.72
C PHE A 61 -22.19 -6.63 -13.51
N ASN A 62 -23.13 -7.24 -14.24
CA ASN A 62 -23.33 -8.68 -14.22
C ASN A 62 -22.09 -9.41 -14.76
N GLU A 63 -21.56 -8.99 -15.90
CA GLU A 63 -20.33 -9.56 -16.48
C GLU A 63 -19.14 -9.43 -15.52
N MET A 64 -18.94 -8.24 -14.93
CA MET A 64 -17.88 -8.00 -13.95
C MET A 64 -18.00 -8.82 -12.66
N ASN A 65 -19.23 -9.15 -12.27
CA ASN A 65 -19.49 -10.01 -11.11
C ASN A 65 -19.21 -11.47 -11.44
N GLU A 66 -19.66 -11.93 -12.61
CA GLU A 66 -19.48 -13.31 -13.06
C GLU A 66 -18.01 -13.67 -13.33
N ASP A 67 -17.25 -12.74 -13.94
CA ASP A 67 -15.83 -12.95 -14.26
C ASP A 67 -14.87 -12.61 -13.09
N GLY A 68 -15.44 -12.12 -11.97
CA GLY A 68 -14.72 -11.72 -10.76
C GLY A 68 -13.91 -10.42 -10.89
N THR A 69 -14.08 -9.64 -11.95
CA THR A 69 -13.40 -8.35 -12.13
C THR A 69 -13.74 -7.39 -11.01
N LEU A 70 -15.01 -7.34 -10.58
CA LEU A 70 -15.41 -6.47 -9.47
C LEU A 70 -14.68 -6.86 -8.17
N ALA A 71 -14.67 -8.15 -7.84
CA ALA A 71 -13.97 -8.66 -6.66
C ALA A 71 -12.46 -8.34 -6.69
N ARG A 72 -11.80 -8.43 -7.85
CA ARG A 72 -10.38 -8.06 -8.00
C ARG A 72 -10.15 -6.56 -7.79
N ILE A 73 -11.04 -5.71 -8.30
CA ILE A 73 -10.95 -4.25 -8.13
C ILE A 73 -11.19 -3.88 -6.66
N GLU A 74 -12.24 -4.40 -6.04
CA GLU A 74 -12.55 -4.20 -4.63
C GLU A 74 -11.38 -4.66 -3.77
N GLU A 75 -10.84 -5.86 -4.02
CA GLU A 75 -9.68 -6.37 -3.31
C GLU A 75 -8.45 -5.45 -3.47
N LYS A 76 -8.20 -4.94 -4.69
CA LYS A 76 -7.04 -4.10 -4.98
C LYS A 76 -7.10 -2.75 -4.27
N TYR A 77 -8.28 -2.16 -4.11
CA TYR A 77 -8.42 -0.79 -3.60
C TYR A 77 -8.97 -0.72 -2.17
N LEU A 78 -9.81 -1.67 -1.76
CA LEU A 78 -10.62 -1.61 -0.54
C LEU A 78 -10.35 -2.77 0.43
N GLY A 79 -9.95 -3.95 -0.05
CA GLY A 79 -9.85 -5.21 0.71
C GLY A 79 -8.84 -5.29 1.87
N HIS A 80 -8.21 -4.17 2.27
CA HIS A 80 -7.19 -4.09 3.33
C HIS A 80 -7.62 -3.19 4.50
N GLY A 81 -8.92 -2.95 4.67
CA GLY A 81 -9.49 -1.96 5.61
C GLY A 81 -9.74 -2.47 7.03
N ASP A 82 -10.02 -3.77 7.19
CA ASP A 82 -10.81 -4.22 8.34
C ASP A 82 -9.99 -4.51 9.61
N ASP A 83 -8.68 -4.72 9.48
CA ASP A 83 -7.76 -4.97 10.60
C ASP A 83 -6.76 -3.82 10.76
N PHE A 84 -7.18 -2.71 11.35
CA PHE A 84 -6.31 -1.57 11.66
C PHE A 84 -5.60 -1.74 13.01
N ASP A 85 -4.29 -2.00 12.99
CA ASP A 85 -3.44 -1.94 14.19
C ASP A 85 -2.83 -0.53 14.34
N TYR A 86 -3.38 0.23 15.30
CA TYR A 86 -2.91 1.58 15.65
C TYR A 86 -1.43 1.61 16.04
N VAL A 87 -1.00 0.68 16.88
CA VAL A 87 0.33 0.70 17.52
C VAL A 87 1.40 0.36 16.49
N ASP A 88 1.14 -0.66 15.69
CA ASP A 88 2.05 -1.09 14.63
C ASP A 88 2.18 -0.01 13.54
N THR A 89 1.06 0.52 13.04
CA THR A 89 1.06 1.59 12.03
C THR A 89 1.84 2.81 12.50
N ARG A 90 1.65 3.24 13.76
CA ARG A 90 2.38 4.37 14.33
C ARG A 90 3.88 4.11 14.43
N THR A 91 4.27 2.89 14.78
CA THR A 91 5.68 2.49 14.87
C THR A 91 6.32 2.48 13.49
N PHE A 92 5.63 1.92 12.49
CA PHE A 92 6.06 1.95 11.10
C PHE A 92 6.26 3.38 10.57
N LEU A 93 5.28 4.28 10.75
CA LEU A 93 5.40 5.66 10.27
C LEU A 93 6.55 6.43 10.93
N ARG A 94 6.89 6.12 12.19
CA ARG A 94 8.11 6.65 12.84
C ARG A 94 9.37 6.12 12.18
N ALA A 95 9.44 4.83 11.89
CA ALA A 95 10.56 4.24 11.16
C ALA A 95 10.70 4.84 9.75
N VAL A 96 9.59 5.14 9.07
CA VAL A 96 9.57 5.80 7.74
C VAL A 96 10.28 7.16 7.79
N ASP A 97 10.15 7.91 8.89
CA ASP A 97 10.87 9.17 9.04
C ASP A 97 12.33 9.00 9.48
N ALA A 98 12.60 8.03 10.35
CA ALA A 98 13.91 7.86 11.00
C ALA A 98 14.91 7.03 10.19
N VAL A 99 14.47 5.93 9.57
CA VAL A 99 15.32 4.89 8.98
C VAL A 99 15.24 4.88 7.46
N LEU A 100 14.02 4.93 6.90
CA LEU A 100 13.81 4.80 5.46
C LEU A 100 14.65 5.77 4.59
N PRO A 101 14.93 7.04 4.96
CA PRO A 101 15.76 7.91 4.14
C PRO A 101 17.15 7.35 3.82
N GLN A 102 17.72 6.52 4.70
CA GLN A 102 19.04 5.90 4.51
C GLN A 102 18.97 4.65 3.62
N LEU A 103 17.88 3.88 3.72
CA LEU A 103 17.69 2.63 2.97
C LEU A 103 17.04 2.85 1.61
N LYS A 104 16.31 3.95 1.45
CA LYS A 104 15.57 4.28 0.23
C LYS A 104 16.41 4.14 -1.05
N PRO A 105 17.67 4.63 -1.13
CA PRO A 105 18.49 4.44 -2.32
C PRO A 105 18.73 2.97 -2.68
N LEU A 106 18.85 2.08 -1.68
CA LEU A 106 18.97 0.64 -1.92
C LEU A 106 17.66 0.05 -2.45
N PHE A 107 16.52 0.41 -1.84
CA PHE A 107 15.23 -0.04 -2.34
C PHE A 107 14.96 0.46 -3.77
N GLU A 108 15.28 1.72 -4.09
CA GLU A 108 15.14 2.24 -5.46
C GLU A 108 16.12 1.59 -6.44
N LYS A 109 17.34 1.24 -6.00
CA LYS A 109 18.35 0.58 -6.83
C LYS A 109 17.95 -0.84 -7.24
N TYR A 110 17.36 -1.60 -6.31
CA TYR A 110 16.99 -3.01 -6.52
C TYR A 110 15.50 -3.20 -6.82
N ALA A 111 14.72 -2.11 -6.87
CA ALA A 111 13.36 -2.14 -7.40
C ALA A 111 13.42 -2.36 -8.91
N GLU A 112 13.43 -3.63 -9.30
CA GLU A 112 13.32 -4.07 -10.68
C GLU A 112 11.83 -4.02 -11.10
N GLU A 113 11.15 -5.17 -11.19
CA GLU A 113 9.72 -5.24 -11.51
C GLU A 113 8.81 -4.93 -10.30
N ILE A 114 9.39 -4.96 -9.10
CA ILE A 114 8.70 -4.71 -7.84
C ILE A 114 8.86 -3.24 -7.47
N ASP A 115 7.75 -2.54 -7.26
CA ASP A 115 7.77 -1.16 -6.79
C ASP A 115 8.59 -1.02 -5.50
N TRP A 116 9.51 -0.06 -5.45
CA TRP A 116 10.41 0.11 -4.29
C TRP A 116 9.68 0.31 -2.96
N ARG A 117 8.44 0.86 -2.99
CA ARG A 117 7.62 1.05 -1.77
C ARG A 117 7.04 -0.28 -1.29
N LEU A 118 6.71 -1.18 -2.21
CA LEU A 118 6.34 -2.55 -1.88
C LEU A 118 7.56 -3.31 -1.34
N LEU A 119 8.72 -3.18 -1.99
CA LEU A 119 9.96 -3.78 -1.50
C LEU A 119 10.32 -3.30 -0.09
N ALA A 120 10.20 -2.00 0.18
CA ALA A 120 10.42 -1.44 1.50
C ALA A 120 9.41 -1.99 2.53
N ALA A 121 8.14 -2.15 2.15
CA ALA A 121 7.12 -2.75 3.00
C ALA A 121 7.40 -4.23 3.32
N ILE A 122 7.84 -5.01 2.33
CA ILE A 122 8.26 -6.40 2.52
C ILE A 122 9.43 -6.46 3.51
N ALA A 123 10.47 -5.67 3.28
CA ALA A 123 11.64 -5.62 4.17
C ALA A 123 11.27 -5.20 5.61
N TYR A 124 10.27 -4.33 5.77
CA TYR A 124 9.78 -3.95 7.09
C TYR A 124 9.04 -5.11 7.77
N GLN A 125 8.17 -5.83 7.04
CA GLN A 125 7.50 -7.02 7.58
C GLN A 125 8.51 -8.11 8.02
N GLU A 126 9.62 -8.25 7.30
CA GLU A 126 10.64 -9.27 7.62
C GLU A 126 11.45 -8.94 8.88
N SER A 127 11.91 -7.69 9.02
CA SER A 127 12.94 -7.35 10.01
C SER A 127 12.73 -6.01 10.69
N HIS A 128 11.64 -5.29 10.41
CA HIS A 128 11.47 -3.89 10.78
C HIS A 128 12.65 -3.01 10.30
N TRP A 129 13.24 -3.38 9.15
CA TRP A 129 14.47 -2.81 8.60
C TRP A 129 15.73 -2.99 9.46
N ASP A 130 15.78 -4.02 10.30
CA ASP A 130 16.99 -4.42 11.02
C ASP A 130 17.85 -5.35 10.16
N ALA A 131 18.98 -4.84 9.66
CA ALA A 131 19.95 -5.63 8.92
C ALA A 131 20.62 -6.74 9.76
N GLN A 132 20.58 -6.64 11.08
CA GLN A 132 21.15 -7.62 12.01
C GLN A 132 20.10 -8.59 12.57
N ALA A 133 18.86 -8.54 12.07
CA ALA A 133 17.79 -9.41 12.54
C ALA A 133 18.17 -10.90 12.46
N THR A 134 17.80 -11.64 13.50
CA THR A 134 17.99 -13.10 13.57
C THR A 134 16.74 -13.77 14.13
N SER A 135 16.43 -14.96 13.61
CA SER A 135 15.34 -15.81 14.11
C SER A 135 15.86 -17.12 14.69
N PRO A 136 15.15 -17.73 15.66
CA PRO A 136 15.37 -19.12 16.08
C PRO A 136 15.34 -20.13 14.93
N THR A 137 14.64 -19.85 13.83
CA THR A 137 14.55 -20.71 12.65
C THR A 137 15.75 -20.59 11.70
N GLY A 138 16.72 -19.72 12.00
CA GLY A 138 17.99 -19.61 11.27
C GLY A 138 17.99 -18.65 10.08
N VAL A 139 16.86 -17.99 9.79
CA VAL A 139 16.80 -16.84 8.88
C VAL A 139 17.48 -15.61 9.48
N ARG A 140 18.09 -14.77 8.63
CA ARG A 140 18.85 -13.58 9.05
C ARG A 140 18.77 -12.44 8.05
N GLY A 141 18.96 -11.23 8.55
CA GLY A 141 19.13 -10.03 7.74
C GLY A 141 17.83 -9.30 7.44
N MET A 142 17.97 -8.22 6.69
CA MET A 142 16.85 -7.32 6.38
C MET A 142 15.68 -8.02 5.66
N MET A 143 15.99 -8.96 4.78
CA MET A 143 15.01 -9.77 4.04
C MET A 143 14.91 -11.20 4.58
N MET A 144 15.40 -11.47 5.81
CA MET A 144 15.26 -12.77 6.49
C MET A 144 15.52 -14.01 5.63
N LEU A 145 16.66 -14.01 4.93
CA LEU A 145 17.01 -15.11 4.04
C LEU A 145 17.52 -16.33 4.82
N THR A 146 17.09 -17.53 4.39
CA THR A 146 17.67 -18.78 4.88
C THR A 146 19.13 -18.91 4.43
N LYS A 147 19.91 -19.78 5.09
CA LYS A 147 21.28 -20.06 4.66
C LYS A 147 21.32 -20.67 3.26
N ASN A 148 20.41 -21.59 2.95
CA ASN A 148 20.35 -22.26 1.65
C ASN A 148 20.00 -21.27 0.53
N THR A 149 19.02 -20.40 0.76
CA THR A 149 18.64 -19.33 -0.19
C THR A 149 19.79 -18.36 -0.42
N ALA A 150 20.50 -17.96 0.64
CA ALA A 150 21.67 -17.09 0.48
C ALA A 150 22.78 -17.74 -0.34
N GLN A 151 23.07 -19.02 -0.10
CA GLN A 151 24.06 -19.78 -0.87
C GLN A 151 23.67 -19.91 -2.35
N SER A 152 22.41 -20.23 -2.66
CA SER A 152 21.96 -20.36 -4.05
C SER A 152 22.03 -19.03 -4.82
N LEU A 153 21.97 -17.89 -4.13
CA LEU A 153 22.00 -16.55 -4.72
C LEU A 153 23.39 -15.88 -4.67
N GLY A 154 24.41 -16.60 -4.19
CA GLY A 154 25.78 -16.09 -4.07
C GLY A 154 25.95 -15.00 -3.00
N ILE A 155 25.07 -14.96 -2.00
CA ILE A 155 25.14 -14.00 -0.89
C ILE A 155 26.15 -14.48 0.13
N THR A 156 27.16 -13.65 0.39
CA THR A 156 28.27 -13.96 1.30
C THR A 156 27.99 -13.51 2.72
N ASP A 157 27.26 -12.41 2.89
CA ASP A 157 26.83 -11.89 4.18
C ASP A 157 25.33 -11.55 4.13
N ARG A 158 24.53 -12.26 4.95
CA ARG A 158 23.08 -12.01 5.06
C ARG A 158 22.76 -10.76 5.89
N THR A 159 23.71 -10.31 6.70
CA THR A 159 23.55 -9.15 7.60
C THR A 159 24.02 -7.83 6.97
N ASP A 160 24.62 -7.91 5.79
CA ASP A 160 24.82 -6.77 4.91
C ASP A 160 23.48 -6.38 4.27
N ALA A 161 23.05 -5.12 4.48
CA ALA A 161 21.74 -4.66 4.05
C ALA A 161 21.56 -4.73 2.53
N GLU A 162 22.59 -4.35 1.76
CA GLU A 162 22.54 -4.35 0.30
C GLU A 162 22.43 -5.76 -0.26
N GLN A 163 23.27 -6.70 0.20
CA GLN A 163 23.19 -8.10 -0.18
C GLN A 163 21.87 -8.74 0.24
N SER A 164 21.37 -8.43 1.43
CA SER A 164 20.09 -8.94 1.93
C SER A 164 18.92 -8.47 1.05
N ILE A 165 18.84 -7.17 0.74
CA ILE A 165 17.82 -6.59 -0.13
C ILE A 165 17.91 -7.20 -1.54
N SER A 166 19.09 -7.17 -2.17
CA SER A 166 19.30 -7.72 -3.51
C SER A 166 18.96 -9.21 -3.60
N GLY A 167 19.30 -9.97 -2.55
CA GLY A 167 18.94 -11.38 -2.43
C GLY A 167 17.44 -11.61 -2.32
N GLY A 168 16.78 -10.85 -1.45
CA GLY A 168 15.33 -10.93 -1.26
C GLY A 168 14.55 -10.63 -2.53
N VAL A 169 14.95 -9.59 -3.28
CA VAL A 169 14.34 -9.24 -4.58
C VAL A 169 14.47 -10.40 -5.57
N ARG A 170 15.69 -10.90 -5.78
CA ARG A 170 15.93 -12.01 -6.71
C ARG A 170 15.14 -13.27 -6.33
N TYR A 171 15.09 -13.58 -5.03
CA TYR A 171 14.29 -14.72 -4.56
C TYR A 171 12.79 -14.53 -4.79
N LEU A 172 12.26 -13.31 -4.61
CA LEU A 172 10.86 -12.99 -4.89
C LEU A 172 10.54 -13.08 -6.38
N GLN A 173 11.42 -12.59 -7.26
CA GLN A 173 11.25 -12.73 -8.72
C GLN A 173 11.28 -14.21 -9.15
N ASP A 174 12.16 -15.00 -8.56
CA ASP A 174 12.18 -16.46 -8.73
C ASP A 174 10.86 -17.12 -8.30
N MET A 175 10.20 -16.60 -7.25
CA MET A 175 8.88 -17.08 -6.85
C MET A 175 7.79 -16.61 -7.81
N MET A 176 7.81 -15.34 -8.24
CA MET A 176 6.85 -14.78 -9.20
C MET A 176 6.90 -15.54 -10.54
N SER A 177 8.08 -15.86 -11.05
CA SER A 177 8.23 -16.62 -12.29
C SER A 177 7.67 -18.06 -12.19
N LYS A 178 7.65 -18.64 -10.99
CA LYS A 178 7.05 -19.97 -10.73
C LYS A 178 5.54 -19.90 -10.56
N VAL A 179 4.95 -18.74 -10.25
CA VAL A 179 3.49 -18.61 -10.17
C VAL A 179 2.90 -18.96 -11.55
N PRO A 180 1.90 -19.86 -11.63
CA PRO A 180 1.38 -20.30 -12.92
C PRO A 180 0.86 -19.16 -13.80
N GLU A 181 1.07 -19.28 -15.11
CA GLU A 181 0.76 -18.24 -16.11
C GLU A 181 -0.73 -17.87 -16.18
N SER A 182 -1.61 -18.72 -15.65
CA SER A 182 -3.04 -18.43 -15.52
C SER A 182 -3.33 -17.31 -14.52
N VAL A 183 -2.42 -17.03 -13.59
CA VAL A 183 -2.55 -15.92 -12.64
C VAL A 183 -2.21 -14.60 -13.35
N PRO A 184 -3.08 -13.58 -13.28
CA PRO A 184 -2.82 -12.26 -13.84
C PRO A 184 -1.51 -11.66 -13.33
N GLU A 185 -0.72 -11.08 -14.24
CA GLU A 185 0.62 -10.54 -13.94
C GLU A 185 0.63 -9.59 -12.73
N ASN A 186 -0.39 -8.72 -12.63
CA ASN A 186 -0.53 -7.76 -11.54
C ASN A 186 -0.87 -8.38 -10.17
N GLU A 187 -1.18 -9.68 -10.11
CA GLU A 187 -1.47 -10.41 -8.88
C GLU A 187 -0.39 -11.42 -8.50
N ARG A 188 0.51 -11.78 -9.43
CA ARG A 188 1.57 -12.78 -9.19
C ARG A 188 2.42 -12.47 -7.96
N ILE A 189 2.63 -11.19 -7.65
CA ILE A 189 3.35 -10.77 -6.46
C ILE A 189 2.69 -11.25 -5.16
N TRP A 190 1.36 -11.30 -5.06
CA TRP A 190 0.65 -11.72 -3.86
C TRP A 190 0.77 -13.24 -3.64
N PHE A 191 0.66 -14.00 -4.72
CA PHE A 191 0.94 -15.44 -4.72
C PHE A 191 2.41 -15.73 -4.38
N ALA A 192 3.34 -14.95 -4.91
CA ALA A 192 4.76 -15.07 -4.62
C ALA A 192 5.09 -14.77 -3.16
N LEU A 193 4.46 -13.75 -2.55
CA LEU A 193 4.62 -13.45 -1.13
C LEU A 193 4.04 -14.55 -0.23
N ALA A 194 2.90 -15.13 -0.59
CA ALA A 194 2.37 -16.31 0.11
C ALA A 194 3.34 -17.50 -0.02
N ALA A 195 3.87 -17.76 -1.22
CA ALA A 195 4.86 -18.80 -1.45
C ALA A 195 6.19 -18.53 -0.73
N TYR A 196 6.59 -17.27 -0.57
CA TYR A 196 7.76 -16.86 0.18
C TYR A 196 7.63 -17.26 1.66
N ASN A 197 6.45 -17.00 2.25
CA ASN A 197 6.18 -17.24 3.66
C ASN A 197 5.93 -18.73 4.00
N MET A 198 5.04 -19.39 3.27
CA MET A 198 4.63 -20.78 3.58
C MET A 198 5.17 -21.83 2.59
N GLY A 199 5.89 -21.42 1.56
CA GLY A 199 6.42 -22.32 0.53
C GLY A 199 5.53 -22.45 -0.71
N TYR A 200 6.17 -22.56 -1.88
CA TYR A 200 5.51 -22.69 -3.18
C TYR A 200 4.51 -23.84 -3.27
N ALA A 201 4.87 -25.00 -2.71
CA ALA A 201 4.03 -26.20 -2.71
C ALA A 201 2.69 -25.95 -1.99
N HIS A 202 2.72 -25.27 -0.85
CA HIS A 202 1.51 -24.93 -0.09
C HIS A 202 0.70 -23.80 -0.75
N MET A 203 1.36 -22.89 -1.49
CA MET A 203 0.66 -21.93 -2.34
C MET A 203 -0.15 -22.64 -3.44
N LEU A 204 0.40 -23.69 -4.06
CA LEU A 204 -0.35 -24.51 -5.01
C LEU A 204 -1.51 -25.26 -4.35
N ASP A 205 -1.33 -25.76 -3.13
CA ASP A 205 -2.43 -26.38 -2.36
C ASP A 205 -3.56 -25.37 -2.07
N ALA A 206 -3.23 -24.11 -1.78
CA ALA A 206 -4.24 -23.05 -1.60
C ALA A 206 -5.04 -22.79 -2.89
N ARG A 207 -4.37 -22.77 -4.05
CA ARG A 207 -5.05 -22.67 -5.35
C ARG A 207 -5.93 -23.89 -5.63
N ALA A 208 -5.41 -25.09 -5.38
CA ALA A 208 -6.18 -26.33 -5.55
C ALA A 208 -7.41 -26.38 -4.62
N LEU A 209 -7.27 -25.92 -3.38
CA LEU A 209 -8.39 -25.82 -2.45
C LEU A 209 -9.43 -24.79 -2.92
N THR A 210 -8.98 -23.67 -3.47
CA THR A 210 -9.85 -22.62 -4.02
C THR A 210 -10.70 -23.17 -5.16
N ALA A 211 -10.08 -23.87 -6.12
CA ALA A 211 -10.81 -24.55 -7.20
C ALA A 211 -11.80 -25.61 -6.66
N LYS A 212 -11.37 -26.45 -5.71
CA LYS A 212 -12.23 -27.47 -5.07
C LYS A 212 -13.44 -26.87 -4.34
N THR A 213 -13.30 -25.65 -3.83
CA THR A 213 -14.36 -24.90 -3.13
C THR A 213 -15.10 -23.91 -4.04
N LYS A 214 -14.99 -24.10 -5.38
CA LYS A 214 -15.67 -23.31 -6.41
C LYS A 214 -15.30 -21.82 -6.44
N GLY A 215 -14.13 -21.45 -5.93
CA GLY A 215 -13.54 -20.11 -6.14
C GLY A 215 -12.60 -20.10 -7.34
N ASN A 216 -12.20 -18.90 -7.77
CA ASN A 216 -11.23 -18.70 -8.83
C ASN A 216 -9.79 -18.90 -8.31
N PRO A 217 -9.05 -19.96 -8.73
CA PRO A 217 -7.70 -20.24 -8.25
C PRO A 217 -6.63 -19.25 -8.78
N ASP A 218 -7.01 -18.37 -9.70
CA ASP A 218 -6.15 -17.34 -10.29
C ASP A 218 -6.45 -15.93 -9.75
N SER A 219 -7.47 -15.81 -8.89
CA SER A 219 -7.84 -14.58 -8.16
C SER A 219 -7.22 -14.62 -6.76
N TRP A 220 -6.37 -13.65 -6.44
CA TRP A 220 -5.85 -13.51 -5.07
C TRP A 220 -6.97 -13.28 -4.06
N ALA A 221 -8.01 -12.52 -4.44
CA ALA A 221 -9.16 -12.24 -3.58
C ALA A 221 -9.85 -13.54 -3.11
N ASP A 222 -9.93 -14.53 -3.99
CA ASP A 222 -10.53 -15.83 -3.69
C ASP A 222 -9.57 -16.72 -2.90
N VAL A 223 -8.30 -16.79 -3.35
CA VAL A 223 -7.28 -17.67 -2.80
C VAL A 223 -6.92 -17.29 -1.37
N LYS A 224 -6.81 -15.99 -1.06
CA LYS A 224 -6.46 -15.52 0.28
C LYS A 224 -7.43 -16.04 1.35
N GLN A 225 -8.72 -16.11 1.02
CA GLN A 225 -9.76 -16.59 1.93
C GLN A 225 -9.60 -18.08 2.28
N ARG A 226 -8.90 -18.85 1.45
CA ARG A 226 -8.66 -20.28 1.67
C ARG A 226 -7.36 -20.53 2.43
N LEU A 227 -6.45 -19.56 2.53
CA LEU A 227 -5.17 -19.72 3.23
C LEU A 227 -5.35 -20.24 4.67
N PRO A 228 -6.21 -19.66 5.53
CA PRO A 228 -6.36 -20.16 6.91
C PRO A 228 -6.83 -21.63 6.98
N LEU A 229 -7.59 -22.10 5.98
CA LEU A 229 -8.12 -23.46 5.92
C LEU A 229 -7.02 -24.52 5.76
N LEU A 230 -5.82 -24.16 5.27
CA LEU A 230 -4.69 -25.10 5.13
C LEU A 230 -4.15 -25.59 6.47
N SER A 231 -4.56 -24.97 7.58
CA SER A 231 -4.23 -25.42 8.93
C SER A 231 -5.31 -26.32 9.55
N GLN A 232 -6.45 -26.46 8.88
CA GLN A 232 -7.61 -27.19 9.37
C GLN A 232 -7.67 -28.61 8.78
N LYS A 233 -7.66 -29.63 9.65
CA LYS A 233 -7.63 -31.06 9.27
C LYS A 233 -8.68 -31.49 8.23
N PRO A 234 -9.94 -31.02 8.27
CA PRO A 234 -10.95 -31.36 7.26
C PRO A 234 -10.57 -30.97 5.82
N TYR A 235 -9.65 -30.02 5.66
CA TYR A 235 -9.17 -29.50 4.39
C TYR A 235 -7.78 -30.04 4.05
N TYR A 236 -6.78 -29.81 4.91
CA TYR A 236 -5.38 -30.11 4.57
C TYR A 236 -5.12 -31.60 4.32
N SER A 237 -5.89 -32.50 4.95
CA SER A 237 -5.74 -33.95 4.77
C SER A 237 -6.07 -34.42 3.35
N LYS A 238 -6.72 -33.57 2.54
CA LYS A 238 -7.12 -33.83 1.15
C LYS A 238 -6.25 -33.08 0.14
N LEU A 239 -5.21 -32.40 0.60
CA LEU A 239 -4.28 -31.61 -0.21
C LEU A 239 -2.97 -32.38 -0.41
N THR A 240 -2.19 -32.03 -1.43
CA THR A 240 -1.03 -32.82 -1.84
C THR A 240 0.10 -32.73 -0.83
N TYR A 241 0.33 -31.53 -0.26
CA TYR A 241 1.45 -31.28 0.66
C TYR A 241 1.00 -31.21 2.12
N GLY A 242 -0.30 -31.28 2.39
CA GLY A 242 -0.84 -31.44 3.73
C GLY A 242 -0.90 -30.14 4.52
N TYR A 243 -0.62 -30.23 5.82
CA TYR A 243 -0.74 -29.11 6.75
C TYR A 243 0.19 -27.95 6.39
N ALA A 244 -0.35 -26.74 6.39
CA ALA A 244 0.44 -25.51 6.32
C ALA A 244 -0.12 -24.45 7.28
N ARG A 245 0.75 -23.55 7.74
CA ARG A 245 0.35 -22.39 8.55
C ARG A 245 -0.18 -21.26 7.68
N GLY A 246 -1.22 -21.53 6.90
CA GLY A 246 -1.73 -20.55 5.93
C GLY A 246 -2.31 -19.28 6.57
N HIS A 247 -2.70 -19.31 7.85
CA HIS A 247 -3.07 -18.08 8.57
C HIS A 247 -1.88 -17.12 8.77
N GLU A 248 -0.65 -17.64 8.96
CA GLU A 248 0.57 -16.83 9.01
C GLU A 248 0.84 -16.20 7.64
N ALA A 249 0.66 -16.94 6.55
CA ALA A 249 0.82 -16.43 5.18
C ALA A 249 -0.23 -15.36 4.82
N TYR A 250 -1.48 -15.56 5.25
CA TYR A 250 -2.54 -14.55 5.10
C TYR A 250 -2.15 -13.25 5.80
N ALA A 251 -1.81 -13.33 7.10
CA ALA A 251 -1.42 -12.17 7.89
C ALA A 251 -0.17 -11.48 7.32
N TYR A 252 0.82 -12.26 6.86
CA TYR A 252 2.05 -11.76 6.26
C TYR A 252 1.77 -10.89 5.02
N VAL A 253 0.96 -11.37 4.06
CA VAL A 253 0.64 -10.62 2.85
C VAL A 253 -0.20 -9.36 3.17
N GLU A 254 -1.17 -9.48 4.06
CA GLU A 254 -2.04 -8.36 4.42
C GLU A 254 -1.27 -7.26 5.17
N ASN A 255 -0.34 -7.61 6.05
CA ASN A 255 0.51 -6.62 6.72
C ASN A 255 1.42 -5.87 5.75
N ILE A 256 2.03 -6.57 4.78
CA ILE A 256 2.83 -5.93 3.73
C ILE A 256 2.01 -4.91 2.94
N ARG A 257 0.76 -5.24 2.61
CA ARG A 257 -0.17 -4.32 1.94
C ARG A 257 -0.49 -3.11 2.81
N LYS A 258 -0.77 -3.32 4.10
CA LYS A 258 -0.99 -2.22 5.06
C LYS A 258 0.22 -1.29 5.11
N TYR A 259 1.44 -1.81 5.21
CA TYR A 259 2.67 -1.01 5.20
C TYR A 259 2.86 -0.27 3.87
N GLN A 260 2.66 -0.92 2.73
CA GLN A 260 2.81 -0.30 1.42
C GLN A 260 1.84 0.87 1.24
N ILE A 261 0.56 0.68 1.57
CA ILE A 261 -0.47 1.70 1.41
C ILE A 261 -0.19 2.88 2.37
N SER A 262 0.14 2.57 3.63
CA SER A 262 0.50 3.59 4.63
C SER A 262 1.71 4.40 4.18
N LEU A 263 2.74 3.74 3.62
CA LEU A 263 3.94 4.38 3.10
C LEU A 263 3.62 5.31 1.92
N VAL A 264 2.87 4.82 0.92
CA VAL A 264 2.48 5.62 -0.25
C VAL A 264 1.71 6.87 0.19
N GLY A 265 0.67 6.68 1.01
CA GLY A 265 -0.16 7.78 1.51
C GLY A 265 0.63 8.79 2.33
N TYR A 266 1.50 8.32 3.23
CA TYR A 266 2.35 9.17 4.06
C TYR A 266 3.33 10.01 3.22
N LEU A 267 4.02 9.39 2.26
CA LEU A 267 4.98 10.08 1.38
C LEU A 267 4.29 11.10 0.47
N GLN A 268 3.14 10.75 -0.12
CA GLN A 268 2.35 11.66 -0.94
C GLN A 268 1.94 12.89 -0.13
N ARG A 269 1.49 12.69 1.11
CA ARG A 269 1.11 13.78 2.00
C ARG A 269 2.28 14.66 2.41
N LYS A 270 3.42 14.06 2.77
CA LYS A 270 4.66 14.78 3.09
C LYS A 270 5.09 15.68 1.91
N ARG A 271 5.02 15.15 0.68
CA ARG A 271 5.26 15.91 -0.56
C ARG A 271 4.28 17.05 -0.75
N SER A 272 2.98 16.81 -0.58
CA SER A 272 1.93 17.83 -0.68
C SER A 272 2.10 18.96 0.35
N ARG A 273 2.44 18.63 1.60
CA ARG A 273 2.75 19.62 2.66
C ARG A 273 3.96 20.47 2.31
N LEU A 274 5.05 19.84 1.84
CA LEU A 274 6.25 20.55 1.38
C LEU A 274 5.93 21.48 0.20
N GLN A 275 5.12 21.04 -0.75
CA GLN A 275 4.69 21.86 -1.89
C GLN A 275 3.84 23.05 -1.45
N LYS A 276 2.83 22.85 -0.58
CA LYS A 276 2.03 23.94 0.02
C LYS A 276 2.93 24.96 0.72
N ARG A 277 3.90 24.51 1.54
CA ARG A 277 4.88 25.39 2.21
C ARG A 277 5.72 26.18 1.21
N ARG A 278 6.25 25.54 0.16
CA ARG A 278 7.04 26.21 -0.90
C ARG A 278 6.21 27.25 -1.65
N CYS A 279 4.97 26.95 -2.01
CA CYS A 279 4.05 27.89 -2.65
C CYS A 279 3.75 29.09 -1.75
N ASN A 280 3.48 28.86 -0.46
CA ASN A 280 3.26 29.94 0.50
C ASN A 280 4.50 30.83 0.65
N TRP A 281 5.69 30.23 0.80
CA TRP A 281 6.96 30.96 0.84
C TRP A 281 7.20 31.82 -0.41
N ARG A 282 6.95 31.28 -1.61
CA ARG A 282 7.03 32.05 -2.87
C ARG A 282 6.05 33.22 -2.87
N ARG A 283 4.83 33.03 -2.35
CA ARG A 283 3.81 34.09 -2.23
C ARG A 283 4.24 35.19 -1.26
N ILE A 284 4.85 34.82 -0.13
CA ILE A 284 5.41 35.74 0.87
C ILE A 284 6.55 36.55 0.24
N ILE A 285 7.54 35.89 -0.38
CA ILE A 285 8.68 36.57 -1.03
C ILE A 285 8.19 37.54 -2.12
N ARG A 286 7.21 37.13 -2.93
CA ARG A 286 6.60 38.00 -3.95
C ARG A 286 5.91 39.21 -3.32
N ARG A 287 5.16 39.05 -2.21
CA ARG A 287 4.57 40.17 -1.45
C ARG A 287 5.64 41.10 -0.86
N TYR A 288 6.72 40.56 -0.30
CA TYR A 288 7.83 41.35 0.23
C TYR A 288 8.55 42.14 -0.86
N ARG A 289 8.84 41.52 -2.02
CA ARG A 289 9.43 42.21 -3.18
C ARG A 289 8.53 43.33 -3.72
N LEU A 290 7.23 43.07 -3.86
CA LEU A 290 6.25 44.08 -4.28
C LEU A 290 6.15 45.25 -3.28
N ARG A 291 6.15 44.98 -1.98
CA ARG A 291 6.16 46.04 -0.94
C ARG A 291 7.46 46.84 -0.94
N SER A 292 8.60 46.19 -1.14
CA SER A 292 9.91 46.86 -1.25
C SER A 292 10.00 47.74 -2.50
N TRP A 293 9.50 47.26 -3.64
CA TRP A 293 9.40 48.04 -4.88
C TRP A 293 8.45 49.24 -4.72
N ALA A 294 7.26 49.04 -4.13
CA ALA A 294 6.32 50.12 -3.84
C ALA A 294 6.91 51.18 -2.89
N LYS A 295 7.63 50.77 -1.83
CA LYS A 295 8.33 51.71 -0.93
C LYS A 295 9.44 52.50 -1.63
N ARG A 296 10.23 51.85 -2.52
CA ARG A 296 11.26 52.55 -3.31
C ARG A 296 10.65 53.58 -4.26
N ASN A 297 9.58 53.23 -4.97
CA ASN A 297 8.89 54.17 -5.87
C ASN A 297 8.19 55.31 -5.10
N PHE A 298 7.64 55.04 -3.92
CA PHE A 298 7.03 56.07 -3.07
C PHE A 298 8.06 57.04 -2.46
N LEU A 299 9.28 56.59 -2.19
CA LEU A 299 10.40 57.46 -1.81
C LEU A 299 10.91 58.25 -3.02
N PHE A 300 10.98 57.63 -4.20
CA PHE A 300 11.41 58.29 -5.44
C PHE A 300 10.47 59.45 -5.85
N SER A 301 9.15 59.27 -5.71
CA SER A 301 8.15 60.32 -6.00
C SER A 301 8.11 61.46 -4.98
N ARG A 302 8.69 61.28 -3.79
CA ARG A 302 8.81 62.33 -2.76
C ARG A 302 10.06 63.20 -2.90
N PHE A 303 11.13 62.66 -3.50
CA PHE A 303 12.38 63.39 -3.72
C PHE A 303 12.50 64.04 -5.11
N PHE A 304 11.64 63.65 -6.07
CA PHE A 304 11.53 64.28 -7.38
C PHE A 304 10.05 64.54 -7.72
N PRO A 305 9.50 65.72 -7.36
CA PRO A 305 8.19 66.11 -7.86
C PRO A 305 8.29 66.42 -9.36
N SER A 306 7.39 65.82 -10.14
CA SER A 306 7.27 66.04 -11.58
C SER A 306 7.22 67.53 -11.91
N ARG A 307 8.20 68.02 -12.68
CA ARG A 307 8.05 69.31 -13.37
C ARG A 307 6.96 69.15 -14.42
N HIS A 308 5.78 69.70 -14.15
CA HIS A 308 4.81 70.00 -15.19
C HIS A 308 5.40 71.11 -16.06
N GLN A 309 5.80 70.76 -17.29
CA GLN A 309 5.83 71.71 -18.40
C GLN A 309 4.43 71.73 -19.01
N THR A 310 3.65 72.74 -18.63
CA THR A 310 2.63 73.30 -19.49
C THR A 310 3.32 74.21 -20.50
N ILE A 311 2.75 74.20 -21.72
CA ILE A 311 3.10 74.94 -22.95
C ILE A 311 3.72 76.31 -22.69
#